data_AF-A0AAE0WRH0-F1
#
_entry.id   AF-A0AAE0WRH0-F1
#
_cell.length_a   1.000
_cell.length_b   1.000
_cell.length_c   1.000
_cell.angle_alpha   90.00
_cell.angle_beta   90.00
_cell.angle_gamma   90.00
#
_symmetry.space_group_name_H-M   'P 1'
#
loop_
_entity.id
_entity.type
_entity.pdbx_description
1 polymer ?
#
loop_
_entity_poly.entity_id
_entity_poly.type
_entity_poly.pdbx_seq_one_letter_code
_entity_poly.pdbx_strand_id
1 'polypeptide(L)'
;MAITCSLLSRLTNGTIPEKTTTPISRPGQAVSPPPKPSEEPSNSDFYISRDHSSALVKLDLPGAPFRSGQMSSVLLNFTFTSDGHHLVLNGRIFALTVPNPSVPARLEVLQIPSSVYLAPFAEDLHYRDSVLGSTLKANLLLDYDFRFQNRDDPNIRYYNYHPVLHVNIIGCLALEDDNSPYVLLDAPSQRTVVISMRDQSVTNSGDPRRNFTIVSVQLLPRRADYRATEPSDKSCSPFSWRCADIEDPPWYEVVWQAHFDELGRIGSLRWRFLRFGSCVNHFVSLVPYPVWILVAVGIVWRLFGLRQAEVDTEPDPEKPLL
;
A
#
# COMPACT_ATOMS: atom_id res chain seq x y z
N MET A 1 -28.85 -0.81 -5.48
CA MET A 1 -27.43 -1.17 -5.23
C MET A 1 -27.43 -2.61 -4.71
N ALA A 2 -27.09 -3.59 -5.54
CA ALA A 2 -27.01 -4.98 -5.11
C ALA A 2 -25.54 -5.32 -4.86
N ILE A 3 -25.10 -5.21 -3.59
CA ILE A 3 -23.82 -5.78 -3.18
C ILE A 3 -24.05 -7.29 -3.08
N THR A 4 -23.81 -8.00 -4.17
CA THR A 4 -23.90 -9.46 -4.19
C THR A 4 -22.75 -10.02 -3.35
N CYS A 5 -23.09 -10.57 -2.19
CA CYS A 5 -22.21 -11.39 -1.37
C CYS A 5 -21.93 -12.74 -2.07
N SER A 6 -21.11 -12.73 -3.13
CA SER A 6 -20.67 -13.96 -3.81
C SER A 6 -19.45 -14.57 -3.12
N LEU A 7 -19.69 -15.21 -1.96
CA LEU A 7 -18.74 -16.14 -1.36
C LEU A 7 -19.11 -17.55 -1.83
N LEU A 8 -18.48 -18.05 -2.91
CA LEU A 8 -18.25 -19.48 -3.21
C LEU A 8 -17.90 -19.65 -4.71
N SER A 9 -16.60 -19.68 -5.01
CA SER A 9 -15.97 -20.52 -6.05
C SER A 9 -14.63 -19.90 -6.43
N ARG A 10 -13.54 -20.57 -6.03
CA ARG A 10 -12.21 -20.58 -6.68
C ARG A 10 -11.24 -21.29 -5.75
N LEU A 11 -11.39 -22.62 -5.72
CA LEU A 11 -10.32 -23.54 -5.38
C LEU A 11 -10.15 -24.40 -6.63
N THR A 12 -9.06 -24.21 -7.37
CA THR A 12 -8.25 -25.28 -7.97
C THR A 12 -7.21 -24.71 -8.96
N ASN A 13 -6.02 -25.33 -8.88
CA ASN A 13 -4.99 -25.52 -9.90
C ASN A 13 -4.03 -24.36 -10.21
N GLY A 14 -2.91 -24.34 -9.48
CA GLY A 14 -1.66 -23.73 -9.91
C GLY A 14 -0.68 -24.80 -10.39
N THR A 15 -0.40 -24.82 -11.68
CA THR A 15 0.68 -25.59 -12.32
C THR A 15 1.97 -24.76 -12.29
N ILE A 16 3.09 -25.39 -11.92
CA ILE A 16 4.42 -24.77 -11.81
C ILE A 16 5.08 -24.77 -13.20
N PRO A 17 5.53 -23.64 -13.76
CA PRO A 17 6.36 -23.63 -14.96
C PRO A 17 7.85 -23.83 -14.63
N GLU A 18 8.48 -24.64 -15.47
CA GLU A 18 9.88 -25.07 -15.42
C GLU A 18 10.81 -23.96 -15.94
N LYS A 19 11.96 -23.79 -15.27
CA LYS A 19 12.89 -22.66 -15.45
C LYS A 19 14.01 -23.02 -16.43
N THR A 20 13.91 -22.58 -17.67
CA THR A 20 14.98 -22.72 -18.67
C THR A 20 16.04 -21.63 -18.50
N THR A 21 17.29 -22.03 -18.30
CA THR A 21 18.45 -21.15 -18.12
C THR A 21 19.26 -21.10 -19.40
N THR A 22 19.35 -19.92 -20.02
CA THR A 22 20.16 -19.67 -21.23
C THR A 22 21.46 -18.93 -20.85
N PRO A 23 22.64 -19.35 -21.34
CA PRO A 23 23.89 -18.67 -21.07
C PRO A 23 24.08 -17.44 -21.98
N ILE A 24 24.44 -16.31 -21.37
CA ILE A 24 24.72 -15.04 -22.06
C ILE A 24 26.22 -14.94 -22.34
N SER A 25 26.59 -14.88 -23.63
CA SER A 25 27.93 -14.54 -24.11
C SER A 25 28.04 -13.03 -24.36
N ARG A 26 29.15 -12.41 -23.97
CA ARG A 26 29.39 -10.96 -24.01
C ARG A 26 30.63 -10.66 -24.86
N PRO A 27 30.52 -10.01 -26.02
CA PRO A 27 31.66 -9.37 -26.69
C PRO A 27 31.84 -7.93 -26.18
N GLY A 28 33.07 -7.59 -25.81
CA GLY A 28 33.45 -6.23 -25.44
C GLY A 28 33.54 -5.32 -26.66
N GLN A 29 32.78 -4.22 -26.64
CA GLN A 29 32.86 -3.16 -27.64
C GLN A 29 33.26 -1.86 -26.92
N ALA A 30 34.34 -1.24 -27.39
CA ALA A 30 34.87 0.01 -26.85
C ALA A 30 33.90 1.16 -27.15
N VAL A 31 33.43 1.82 -26.10
CA VAL A 31 32.48 2.94 -26.17
C VAL A 31 33.27 4.25 -26.14
N SER A 32 33.08 5.07 -27.16
CA SER A 32 33.56 6.45 -27.24
C SER A 32 32.97 7.31 -26.12
N PRO A 33 33.69 8.35 -25.64
CA PRO A 33 33.20 9.18 -24.56
C PRO A 33 31.88 9.89 -24.96
N PRO A 34 30.88 9.89 -24.08
CA PRO A 34 29.56 10.43 -24.39
C PRO A 34 29.64 11.95 -24.62
N PRO A 35 28.87 12.47 -25.61
CA PRO A 35 28.76 13.91 -25.83
C PRO A 35 28.23 14.60 -24.58
N LYS A 36 28.81 15.78 -24.28
CA LYS A 36 28.46 16.60 -23.12
C LYS A 36 26.98 17.01 -23.22
N PRO A 37 26.15 16.72 -22.21
CA PRO A 37 24.72 16.98 -22.27
C PRO A 37 24.44 18.49 -22.36
N SER A 38 23.60 18.86 -23.32
CA SER A 38 23.07 20.21 -23.51
C SER A 38 22.18 20.57 -22.33
N GLU A 39 22.44 21.73 -21.71
CA GLU A 39 21.62 22.33 -20.64
C GLU A 39 20.33 22.92 -21.24
N GLU A 40 19.41 22.07 -21.72
CA GLU A 40 18.00 22.48 -21.79
C GLU A 40 17.46 22.57 -20.36
N PRO A 41 16.54 23.51 -20.05
CA PRO A 41 15.87 23.57 -18.75
C PRO A 41 15.13 22.25 -18.55
N SER A 42 15.79 21.32 -17.86
CA SER A 42 15.33 19.95 -17.80
C SER A 42 13.96 19.97 -17.15
N ASN A 43 12.97 19.45 -17.88
CA ASN A 43 11.63 19.19 -17.39
C ASN A 43 11.76 18.04 -16.37
N SER A 44 12.40 18.36 -15.25
CA SER A 44 12.82 17.41 -14.24
C SER A 44 11.60 17.00 -13.46
N ASP A 45 11.33 15.71 -13.49
CA ASP A 45 10.22 15.10 -12.75
C ASP A 45 10.49 15.07 -11.23
N PHE A 46 11.62 15.60 -10.76
CA PHE A 46 11.95 15.72 -9.36
C PHE A 46 12.78 16.98 -9.07
N TYR A 47 12.68 17.46 -7.83
CA TYR A 47 13.43 18.57 -7.27
C TYR A 47 13.99 18.14 -5.91
N ILE A 48 15.27 18.35 -5.66
CA ILE A 48 15.90 18.09 -4.35
C ILE A 48 16.25 19.44 -3.74
N SER A 49 15.90 19.65 -2.47
CA SER A 49 16.23 20.90 -1.78
C SER A 49 17.73 21.06 -1.58
N ARG A 50 18.18 22.31 -1.52
CA ARG A 50 19.61 22.65 -1.41
C ARG A 50 20.29 22.10 -0.16
N ASP A 51 19.53 21.92 0.91
CA ASP A 51 19.98 21.35 2.18
C ASP A 51 19.87 19.81 2.22
N HIS A 52 19.42 19.17 1.13
CA HIS A 52 19.24 17.72 1.02
C HIS A 52 18.29 17.11 2.06
N SER A 53 17.46 17.94 2.71
CA SER A 53 16.49 17.50 3.71
C SER A 53 15.15 17.08 3.09
N SER A 54 14.89 17.48 1.84
CA SER A 54 13.63 17.24 1.16
C SER A 54 13.80 17.01 -0.34
N ALA A 55 12.82 16.31 -0.92
CA ALA A 55 12.70 16.10 -2.34
C ALA A 55 11.23 16.09 -2.73
N LEU A 56 10.88 16.83 -3.77
CA LEU A 56 9.59 16.81 -4.40
C LEU A 56 9.68 15.98 -5.68
N VAL A 57 8.74 15.06 -5.88
CA VAL A 57 8.71 14.17 -7.04
C VAL A 57 7.33 14.26 -7.70
N LYS A 58 7.32 14.55 -9.00
CA LYS A 58 6.14 14.41 -9.86
C LYS A 58 6.17 13.01 -10.46
N LEU A 59 5.14 12.22 -10.18
CA LEU A 59 5.03 10.86 -10.70
C LEU A 59 3.78 10.72 -11.57
N ASP A 60 3.97 10.42 -12.85
CA ASP A 60 2.86 10.14 -13.77
C ASP A 60 2.16 8.83 -13.40
N LEU A 61 0.83 8.86 -13.36
CA LEU A 61 -0.03 7.71 -13.05
C LEU A 61 -0.89 7.36 -14.28
N PRO A 62 -0.32 6.66 -15.27
CA PRO A 62 -1.08 6.24 -16.44
C PRO A 62 -2.25 5.33 -16.02
N GLY A 63 -3.45 5.69 -16.47
CA GLY A 63 -4.69 4.96 -16.14
C GLY A 63 -5.43 5.47 -14.90
N ALA A 64 -4.81 6.32 -14.07
CA ALA A 64 -5.53 6.97 -12.97
C ALA A 64 -6.57 7.96 -13.53
N PRO A 65 -7.84 7.90 -13.06
CA PRO A 65 -8.90 8.75 -13.58
C PRO A 65 -8.62 10.19 -13.20
N PHE A 66 -8.77 11.10 -14.17
CA PHE A 66 -8.67 12.55 -13.95
C PHE A 66 -9.89 13.23 -14.55
N ARG A 67 -10.45 14.23 -13.85
CA ARG A 67 -11.74 14.86 -14.20
C ARG A 67 -11.82 15.36 -15.65
N SER A 68 -10.71 15.77 -16.24
CA SER A 68 -10.64 16.32 -17.60
C SER A 68 -10.28 15.30 -18.69
N GLY A 69 -10.11 14.01 -18.35
CA GLY A 69 -9.61 12.99 -19.28
C GLY A 69 -8.15 13.18 -19.70
N GLN A 70 -7.45 14.14 -19.09
CA GLN A 70 -6.03 14.38 -19.32
C GLN A 70 -5.18 13.37 -18.55
N MET A 71 -3.91 13.23 -18.97
CA MET A 71 -2.92 12.49 -18.18
C MET A 71 -2.75 13.16 -16.81
N SER A 72 -2.65 12.32 -15.79
CA SER A 72 -2.49 12.78 -14.41
C SER A 72 -1.17 12.32 -13.83
N SER A 73 -0.70 13.15 -12.91
CA SER A 73 0.46 12.86 -12.07
C SER A 73 0.10 13.14 -10.62
N VAL A 74 0.93 12.64 -9.72
CA VAL A 74 0.85 12.94 -8.29
C VAL A 74 2.12 13.62 -7.83
N LEU A 75 1.98 14.46 -6.80
CA LEU A 75 3.12 15.06 -6.13
C LEU A 75 3.42 14.30 -4.84
N LEU A 76 4.65 13.83 -4.76
CA LEU A 76 5.21 13.11 -3.62
C LEU A 76 6.27 14.01 -2.99
N ASN A 77 5.96 14.54 -1.81
CA ASN A 77 6.86 15.39 -1.04
C ASN A 77 7.53 14.56 0.05
N PHE A 78 8.79 14.22 -0.19
CA PHE A 78 9.66 13.53 0.76
C PHE A 78 10.41 14.57 1.59
N THR A 79 10.32 14.49 2.90
CA THR A 79 10.97 15.41 3.83
C THR A 79 11.51 14.61 5.01
N PHE A 80 12.66 14.97 5.56
CA PHE A 80 13.02 14.46 6.88
C PHE A 80 12.31 15.25 7.98
N THR A 81 12.02 14.59 9.10
CA THR A 81 11.64 15.27 10.34
C THR A 81 12.74 16.22 10.80
N SER A 82 12.42 17.15 11.70
CA SER A 82 13.40 18.14 12.20
C SER A 82 14.59 17.50 12.94
N ASP A 83 14.41 16.28 13.45
CA ASP A 83 15.46 15.47 14.06
C ASP A 83 16.24 14.60 13.06
N GLY A 84 15.82 14.56 11.80
CA GLY A 84 16.48 13.81 10.73
C GLY A 84 16.30 12.28 10.79
N HIS A 85 15.48 11.79 11.72
CA HIS A 85 15.36 10.35 12.03
C HIS A 85 14.33 9.63 11.15
N HIS A 86 13.31 10.34 10.67
CA HIS A 86 12.20 9.76 9.95
C HIS A 86 12.05 10.41 8.58
N LEU A 87 11.81 9.57 7.56
CA LEU A 87 11.38 10.05 6.26
C LEU A 87 9.86 10.21 6.27
N VAL A 88 9.42 11.41 5.95
CA VAL A 88 8.02 11.83 5.90
C VAL A 88 7.61 11.98 4.45
N LEU A 89 6.48 11.40 4.07
CA LEU A 89 5.85 11.56 2.77
C LEU A 89 4.53 12.34 2.94
N ASN A 90 4.42 13.49 2.30
CA ASN A 90 3.25 14.39 2.35
C ASN A 90 2.81 14.70 3.80
N GLY A 91 3.77 14.90 4.71
CA GLY A 91 3.51 15.23 6.11
C GLY A 91 3.23 14.04 7.03
N ARG A 92 3.28 12.79 6.55
CA ARG A 92 3.15 11.57 7.37
C ARG A 92 4.44 10.78 7.42
N ILE A 93 4.82 10.27 8.59
CA ILE A 93 5.98 9.38 8.75
C ILE A 93 5.77 8.15 7.85
N PHE A 94 6.71 7.92 6.95
CA PHE A 94 6.62 6.92 5.90
C PHE A 94 7.66 5.82 6.05
N ALA A 95 8.92 6.19 6.29
CA ALA A 95 10.03 5.25 6.40
C ALA A 95 11.05 5.72 7.44
N LEU A 96 12.05 4.87 7.70
CA LEU A 96 13.11 5.07 8.70
C LEU A 96 12.58 5.16 10.14
N THR A 97 12.97 4.17 10.94
CA THR A 97 12.67 4.13 12.40
C THR A 97 11.20 4.43 12.71
N VAL A 98 10.25 3.80 12.02
CA VAL A 98 8.81 4.11 12.16
C VAL A 98 8.34 3.79 13.59
N PRO A 99 7.71 4.74 14.32
CA PRO A 99 7.29 4.53 15.71
C PRO A 99 6.32 3.35 15.89
N ASN A 100 5.42 3.14 14.93
CA ASN A 100 4.51 2.01 14.87
C ASN A 100 4.65 1.29 13.52
N PRO A 101 5.59 0.32 13.39
CA PRO A 101 5.82 -0.39 12.14
C PRO A 101 4.70 -1.36 11.75
N SER A 102 3.72 -1.57 12.63
CA SER A 102 2.54 -2.42 12.39
C SER A 102 1.45 -1.70 11.59
N VAL A 103 1.49 -0.37 11.50
CA VAL A 103 0.50 0.40 10.76
C VAL A 103 1.22 1.20 9.69
N PRO A 104 1.09 0.82 8.40
CA PRO A 104 1.74 1.56 7.32
C PRO A 104 1.12 2.94 7.18
N ALA A 105 1.88 3.85 6.57
CA ALA A 105 1.41 5.20 6.31
C ALA A 105 0.24 5.19 5.31
N ARG A 106 -0.82 5.90 5.65
CA ARG A 106 -1.92 6.19 4.74
C ARG A 106 -1.48 7.31 3.78
N LEU A 107 -1.26 6.98 2.51
CA LEU A 107 -0.74 7.94 1.54
C LEU A 107 -1.85 8.65 0.80
N GLU A 108 -2.18 9.84 1.27
CA GLU A 108 -3.09 10.76 0.62
C GLU A 108 -2.26 11.77 -0.16
N VAL A 109 -2.47 11.82 -1.47
CA VAL A 109 -1.69 12.66 -2.37
C VAL A 109 -2.61 13.52 -3.21
N LEU A 110 -2.07 14.66 -3.62
CA LEU A 110 -2.75 15.51 -4.57
C LEU A 110 -2.47 15.02 -6.00
N GLN A 111 -3.54 14.81 -6.75
CA GLN A 111 -3.47 14.62 -8.19
C GLN A 111 -3.40 15.97 -8.90
N ILE A 112 -2.50 16.08 -9.87
CA ILE A 112 -2.26 17.26 -10.70
C ILE A 112 -2.23 16.87 -12.18
N PRO A 113 -2.48 17.81 -13.11
CA PRO A 113 -2.25 17.57 -14.54
C PRO A 113 -0.77 17.27 -14.83
N SER A 114 -0.48 16.33 -15.73
CA SER A 114 0.91 15.98 -16.09
C SER A 114 1.69 17.12 -16.74
N SER A 115 0.98 18.10 -17.31
CA SER A 115 1.56 19.31 -17.92
C SER A 115 2.16 20.30 -16.91
N VAL A 116 1.95 20.10 -15.60
CA VAL A 116 2.53 20.96 -14.57
C VAL A 116 4.05 20.75 -14.50
N TYR A 117 4.78 21.86 -14.47
CA TYR A 117 6.25 21.88 -14.35
C TYR A 117 6.66 21.94 -12.88
N LEU A 118 7.62 21.09 -12.49
CA LEU A 118 7.95 20.92 -11.07
C LEU A 118 8.81 22.04 -10.49
N ALA A 119 9.79 22.54 -11.26
CA ALA A 119 10.67 23.62 -10.81
C ALA A 119 9.92 24.88 -10.36
N PRO A 120 9.03 25.49 -11.18
CA PRO A 120 8.24 26.64 -10.72
C PRO A 120 7.26 26.26 -9.60
N PHE A 121 6.79 25.02 -9.54
CA PHE A 121 5.94 24.56 -8.43
C PHE A 121 6.68 24.53 -7.09
N ALA A 122 7.98 24.20 -7.10
CA ALA A 122 8.80 24.15 -5.90
C ALA A 122 9.23 25.55 -5.41
N GLU A 123 9.50 26.48 -6.34
CA GLU A 123 10.12 27.77 -6.01
C GLU A 123 9.12 28.93 -5.92
N ASP A 124 8.03 28.92 -6.70
CA ASP A 124 7.07 30.00 -6.78
C ASP A 124 5.74 29.64 -6.10
N LEU A 125 5.51 30.23 -4.93
CA LEU A 125 4.27 30.09 -4.17
C LEU A 125 3.04 30.53 -4.96
N HIS A 126 3.14 31.57 -5.79
CA HIS A 126 2.01 32.05 -6.57
C HIS A 126 1.65 31.07 -7.69
N TYR A 127 2.65 30.53 -8.39
CA TYR A 127 2.44 29.46 -9.37
C TYR A 127 1.83 28.23 -8.71
N ARG A 128 2.37 27.83 -7.55
CA ARG A 128 1.83 26.72 -6.75
C ARG A 128 0.38 26.97 -6.39
N ASP A 129 0.06 28.13 -5.83
CA ASP A 129 -1.30 28.49 -5.42
C ASP A 129 -2.25 28.65 -6.61
N SER A 130 -1.76 28.96 -7.81
CA SER A 130 -2.54 28.97 -9.05
C SER A 130 -2.86 27.55 -9.52
N VAL A 131 -1.88 26.65 -9.54
CA VAL A 131 -2.06 25.22 -9.88
C VAL A 131 -3.00 24.57 -8.85
N LEU A 132 -2.74 24.82 -7.57
CA LEU A 132 -3.59 24.43 -6.45
C LEU A 132 -4.88 25.27 -6.37
N GLY A 133 -5.03 26.36 -7.09
CA GLY A 133 -6.25 27.18 -7.09
C GLY A 133 -7.28 26.64 -8.07
N SER A 134 -6.80 25.93 -9.10
CA SER A 134 -7.64 25.34 -10.14
C SER A 134 -8.50 24.21 -9.58
N THR A 135 -9.77 24.15 -10.01
CA THR A 135 -10.83 23.22 -9.58
C THR A 135 -10.63 21.76 -10.03
N LEU A 136 -9.42 21.40 -10.47
CA LEU A 136 -9.05 20.08 -11.01
C LEU A 136 -8.27 19.23 -10.00
N LYS A 137 -8.50 19.45 -8.71
CA LYS A 137 -7.95 18.61 -7.67
C LYS A 137 -8.75 17.32 -7.58
N ALA A 138 -8.03 16.24 -7.29
CA ALA A 138 -8.58 15.09 -6.61
C ALA A 138 -7.55 14.62 -5.59
N ASN A 139 -8.01 14.37 -4.36
CA ASN A 139 -7.20 13.64 -3.39
C ASN A 139 -7.27 12.16 -3.74
N LEU A 140 -6.10 11.55 -3.96
CA LEU A 140 -5.97 10.12 -4.17
C LEU A 140 -5.41 9.47 -2.92
N LEU A 141 -6.04 8.38 -2.51
CA LEU A 141 -5.44 7.42 -1.60
C LEU A 141 -4.63 6.42 -2.43
N LEU A 142 -3.34 6.29 -2.13
CA LEU A 142 -2.43 5.42 -2.87
C LEU A 142 -2.19 4.09 -2.14
N ASP A 143 -2.25 3.02 -2.93
CA ASP A 143 -1.66 1.73 -2.61
C ASP A 143 -0.23 1.69 -3.16
N TYR A 144 0.68 1.06 -2.43
CA TYR A 144 2.10 1.08 -2.79
C TYR A 144 2.83 -0.21 -2.42
N ASP A 145 3.85 -0.50 -3.22
CA ASP A 145 4.91 -1.47 -2.96
C ASP A 145 6.16 -0.69 -2.54
N PHE A 146 6.61 -0.99 -1.34
CA PHE A 146 7.67 -0.33 -0.60
C PHE A 146 8.78 -1.35 -0.39
N ARG A 147 9.94 -1.10 -0.99
CA ARG A 147 11.15 -1.89 -0.71
C ARG A 147 12.18 -1.02 -0.06
N PHE A 148 12.54 -1.43 1.14
CA PHE A 148 13.51 -0.72 1.95
C PHE A 148 14.45 -1.71 2.60
N GLN A 149 15.71 -1.62 2.22
CA GLN A 149 16.77 -2.41 2.85
C GLN A 149 17.18 -1.72 4.16
N ASN A 150 16.36 -1.89 5.19
CA ASN A 150 16.62 -1.28 6.50
C ASN A 150 17.91 -1.83 7.12
N ARG A 151 18.28 -3.07 6.76
CA ARG A 151 19.56 -3.72 7.06
C ARG A 151 19.64 -5.06 6.33
N ASP A 152 20.78 -5.43 5.74
CA ASP A 152 20.94 -6.79 5.19
C ASP A 152 21.14 -7.83 6.31
N ASP A 153 21.68 -7.42 7.48
CA ASP A 153 21.87 -8.30 8.63
C ASP A 153 21.82 -7.52 9.96
N PRO A 154 20.89 -7.85 10.89
CA PRO A 154 20.79 -7.24 12.22
C PRO A 154 22.00 -7.49 13.14
N ASN A 155 22.94 -8.35 12.74
CA ASN A 155 24.20 -8.61 13.43
C ASN A 155 25.38 -7.84 12.85
N ILE A 156 25.30 -7.37 11.59
CA ILE A 156 26.39 -6.63 10.94
C ILE A 156 26.24 -5.14 11.23
N ARG A 157 27.31 -4.51 11.72
CA ARG A 157 27.39 -3.07 11.94
C ARG A 157 28.00 -2.42 10.69
N TYR A 158 27.24 -1.56 10.03
CA TYR A 158 27.73 -0.77 8.92
C TYR A 158 28.14 0.61 9.42
N TYR A 159 29.38 1.01 9.12
CA TYR A 159 29.91 2.35 9.44
C TYR A 159 29.59 3.38 8.35
N ASN A 160 29.13 2.93 7.18
CA ASN A 160 28.79 3.77 6.04
C ASN A 160 27.44 3.30 5.48
N TYR A 161 26.37 3.61 6.20
CA TYR A 161 25.03 3.14 5.88
C TYR A 161 24.35 4.06 4.86
N HIS A 162 23.93 3.49 3.72
CA HIS A 162 23.28 4.19 2.61
C HIS A 162 21.95 3.52 2.27
N PRO A 163 20.88 3.82 3.01
CA PRO A 163 19.59 3.23 2.72
C PRO A 163 19.09 3.65 1.33
N VAL A 164 18.59 2.68 0.57
CA VAL A 164 17.90 2.92 -0.69
C VAL A 164 16.43 2.53 -0.52
N LEU A 165 15.56 3.48 -0.80
CA LEU A 165 14.12 3.33 -0.75
C LEU A 165 13.56 3.24 -2.16
N HIS A 166 12.84 2.17 -2.45
CA HIS A 166 12.05 2.03 -3.67
C HIS A 166 10.57 2.15 -3.32
N VAL A 167 9.87 3.07 -3.99
CA VAL A 167 8.43 3.26 -3.85
C VAL A 167 7.78 3.11 -5.21
N ASN A 168 6.89 2.14 -5.31
CA ASN A 168 6.14 1.85 -6.52
C ASN A 168 4.64 1.96 -6.22
N ILE A 169 3.92 2.82 -6.94
CA ILE A 169 2.49 3.04 -6.68
C ILE A 169 1.68 2.00 -7.43
N ILE A 170 1.03 1.08 -6.72
CA ILE A 170 0.38 -0.10 -7.33
C ILE A 170 -1.10 0.11 -7.61
N GLY A 171 -1.72 1.10 -6.98
CA GLY A 171 -3.14 1.39 -7.15
C GLY A 171 -3.53 2.72 -6.53
N CYS A 172 -4.74 3.17 -6.84
CA CYS A 172 -5.31 4.36 -6.25
C CYS A 172 -6.82 4.28 -6.08
N LEU A 173 -7.31 5.09 -5.14
CA LEU A 173 -8.72 5.35 -4.91
C LEU A 173 -8.92 6.87 -4.80
N ALA A 174 -9.81 7.43 -5.62
CA ALA A 174 -10.17 8.84 -5.49
C ALA A 174 -11.10 9.05 -4.28
N LEU A 175 -10.76 10.00 -3.42
CA LEU A 175 -11.47 10.25 -2.15
C LEU A 175 -12.62 11.25 -2.27
N GLU A 176 -12.74 11.96 -3.40
CA GLU A 176 -13.74 13.03 -3.55
C GLU A 176 -15.12 12.53 -3.97
N ASP A 177 -15.22 11.29 -4.44
CA ASP A 177 -16.48 10.66 -4.78
C ASP A 177 -16.53 9.29 -4.11
N ASP A 178 -17.48 9.11 -3.19
CA ASP A 178 -17.70 7.88 -2.42
C ASP A 178 -17.89 6.64 -3.32
N ASN A 179 -18.26 6.85 -4.60
CA ASN A 179 -18.43 5.78 -5.58
C ASN A 179 -17.26 5.67 -6.58
N SER A 180 -16.14 6.35 -6.35
CA SER A 180 -14.97 6.24 -7.20
C SER A 180 -14.51 4.78 -7.25
N PRO A 181 -14.40 4.17 -8.45
CA PRO A 181 -13.89 2.82 -8.54
C PRO A 181 -12.42 2.81 -8.12
N TYR A 182 -12.03 1.76 -7.39
CA TYR A 182 -10.63 1.45 -7.17
C TYR A 182 -9.95 1.17 -8.52
N VAL A 183 -8.76 1.74 -8.73
CA VAL A 183 -8.00 1.58 -9.98
C VAL A 183 -6.65 0.93 -9.68
N LEU A 184 -6.41 -0.21 -10.33
CA LEU A 184 -5.11 -0.86 -10.34
C LEU A 184 -4.17 -0.11 -11.30
N LEU A 185 -2.96 0.19 -10.84
CA LEU A 185 -1.95 0.91 -11.59
C LEU A 185 -0.78 -0.02 -11.91
N ASP A 186 -0.99 -0.93 -12.86
CA ASP A 186 -0.04 -1.98 -13.26
C ASP A 186 0.67 -1.68 -14.60
N ALA A 187 0.42 -0.51 -15.21
CA ALA A 187 1.01 -0.14 -16.48
C ALA A 187 2.55 -0.19 -16.44
N PRO A 188 3.21 -0.81 -17.44
CA PRO A 188 4.68 -0.92 -17.49
C PRO A 188 5.36 0.43 -17.80
N SER A 189 4.61 1.39 -18.35
CA SER A 189 5.07 2.75 -18.60
C SER A 189 5.22 3.58 -17.32
N GLN A 190 4.58 3.18 -16.23
CA GLN A 190 4.71 3.85 -14.95
C GLN A 190 6.12 3.65 -14.38
N ARG A 191 6.64 4.68 -13.71
CA ARG A 191 7.97 4.67 -13.10
C ARG A 191 7.90 4.34 -11.61
N THR A 192 8.99 3.79 -11.08
CA THR A 192 9.24 3.57 -9.66
C THR A 192 10.14 4.68 -9.13
N VAL A 193 9.78 5.24 -7.99
CA VAL A 193 10.60 6.26 -7.31
C VAL A 193 11.69 5.55 -6.52
N VAL A 194 12.93 5.95 -6.71
CA VAL A 194 14.09 5.43 -5.98
C VAL A 194 14.79 6.59 -5.29
N ILE A 195 14.87 6.53 -3.96
CA ILE A 195 15.49 7.55 -3.14
C ILE A 195 16.70 6.93 -2.46
N SER A 196 17.88 7.44 -2.81
CA SER A 196 19.12 7.06 -2.13
C SER A 196 19.40 8.05 -1.02
N MET A 197 19.59 7.54 0.19
CA MET A 197 19.83 8.34 1.38
C MET A 197 21.19 7.98 1.98
N ARG A 198 21.75 8.91 2.77
CA ARG A 198 23.02 8.73 3.46
C ARG A 198 22.91 9.14 4.92
N ASP A 199 23.40 8.28 5.80
CA ASP A 199 23.58 8.59 7.22
C ASP A 199 24.72 9.62 7.40
N GLN A 200 24.41 10.73 8.06
CA GLN A 200 25.37 11.80 8.40
C GLN A 200 26.16 11.53 9.68
N SER A 201 25.64 10.69 10.57
CA SER A 201 26.20 10.50 11.91
C SER A 201 27.40 9.53 11.93
N VAL A 202 27.56 8.68 10.90
CA VAL A 202 28.70 7.77 10.65
C VAL A 202 29.14 6.97 11.90
N THR A 203 28.23 6.69 12.84
CA THR A 203 28.54 5.92 14.05
C THR A 203 28.36 4.43 13.80
N ASN A 204 27.11 4.01 13.61
CA ASN A 204 26.71 2.62 13.51
C ASN A 204 25.29 2.51 12.94
N SER A 205 25.05 1.55 12.05
CA SER A 205 23.71 1.20 11.54
C SER A 205 22.68 0.79 12.60
N GLY A 206 23.09 0.52 13.84
CA GLY A 206 22.19 0.26 14.97
C GLY A 206 21.86 1.47 15.85
N ASP A 207 22.43 2.65 15.58
CA ASP A 207 22.22 3.84 16.41
C ASP A 207 20.80 4.40 16.21
N PRO A 208 20.00 4.59 17.29
CA PRO A 208 18.68 5.20 17.17
C PRO A 208 18.73 6.70 16.82
N ARG A 209 19.88 7.37 16.96
CA ARG A 209 20.05 8.81 16.71
C ARG A 209 20.62 9.15 15.33
N ARG A 210 20.40 8.28 14.34
CA ARG A 210 20.91 8.48 12.97
C ARG A 210 20.18 9.60 12.26
N ASN A 211 20.94 10.49 11.62
CA ASN A 211 20.39 11.56 10.80
C ASN A 211 20.67 11.26 9.33
N PHE A 212 19.66 11.37 8.48
CA PHE A 212 19.76 11.04 7.06
C PHE A 212 19.66 12.28 6.16
N THR A 213 20.26 12.18 4.98
CA THR A 213 20.10 13.15 3.89
C THR A 213 19.78 12.46 2.58
N ILE A 214 19.06 13.16 1.69
CA ILE A 214 18.72 12.68 0.36
C ILE A 214 19.90 12.96 -0.57
N VAL A 215 20.54 11.89 -1.04
CA VAL A 215 21.68 11.97 -1.97
C VAL A 215 21.20 12.05 -3.41
N SER A 216 20.23 11.21 -3.78
CA SER A 216 19.66 11.22 -5.13
C SER A 216 18.23 10.72 -5.15
N VAL A 217 17.51 11.18 -6.17
CA VAL A 217 16.18 10.72 -6.54
C VAL A 217 16.24 10.28 -7.99
N GLN A 218 15.71 9.09 -8.26
CA GLN A 218 15.66 8.53 -9.60
C GLN A 218 14.26 7.99 -9.88
N LEU A 219 13.81 8.16 -11.12
CA LEU A 219 12.60 7.54 -11.62
C LEU A 219 12.99 6.41 -12.57
N LEU A 220 12.90 5.18 -12.09
CA LEU A 220 13.26 4.01 -12.88
C LEU A 220 12.03 3.45 -13.59
N PRO A 221 12.14 3.00 -14.85
CA PRO A 221 11.05 2.28 -15.49
C PRO A 221 10.74 1.00 -14.72
N ARG A 222 9.47 0.59 -14.71
CA ARG A 222 9.10 -0.74 -14.23
C ARG A 222 9.70 -1.81 -15.12
N ARG A 223 9.85 -3.01 -14.57
CA ARG A 223 10.19 -4.18 -15.37
C ARG A 223 9.03 -4.49 -16.32
N ALA A 224 9.36 -5.00 -17.51
CA ALA A 224 8.36 -5.34 -18.51
C ALA A 224 7.38 -6.44 -18.06
N ASP A 225 7.81 -7.29 -17.13
CA ASP A 225 7.05 -8.39 -16.52
C ASP A 225 6.45 -8.01 -15.15
N TYR A 226 6.41 -6.71 -14.82
CA TYR A 226 5.88 -6.27 -13.52
C TYR A 226 4.40 -6.64 -13.36
N ARG A 227 4.08 -7.26 -12.22
CA ARG A 227 2.72 -7.49 -11.72
C ARG A 227 2.64 -6.98 -10.28
N ALA A 228 1.59 -6.23 -9.96
CA ALA A 228 1.33 -5.84 -8.58
C ALA A 228 1.08 -7.09 -7.72
N THR A 229 1.79 -7.21 -6.59
CA THR A 229 1.64 -8.35 -5.69
C THR A 229 0.30 -8.25 -4.99
N GLU A 230 -0.59 -9.21 -5.21
CA GLU A 230 -1.91 -9.20 -4.59
C GLU A 230 -1.84 -9.65 -3.12
N PRO A 231 -2.79 -9.21 -2.29
CA PRO A 231 -2.89 -9.66 -0.90
C PRO A 231 -3.05 -11.17 -0.74
N SER A 232 -3.59 -11.84 -1.77
CA SER A 232 -3.77 -13.29 -1.88
C SER A 232 -2.45 -14.03 -2.16
N ASP A 233 -1.44 -13.36 -2.73
CA ASP A 233 -0.16 -13.97 -3.08
C ASP A 233 0.69 -14.30 -1.82
N LYS A 234 0.38 -13.69 -0.66
CA LYS A 234 1.05 -13.95 0.63
C LYS A 234 0.06 -14.48 1.67
N SER A 235 0.41 -15.58 2.34
CA SER A 235 -0.45 -16.20 3.36
C SER A 235 -0.38 -15.46 4.69
N CYS A 236 -1.53 -14.95 5.13
CA CYS A 236 -1.73 -14.42 6.47
C CYS A 236 -2.13 -15.52 7.45
N SER A 237 -1.64 -15.44 8.69
CA SER A 237 -2.25 -16.23 9.78
C SER A 237 -3.71 -15.80 9.97
N PRO A 238 -4.65 -16.76 10.17
CA PRO A 238 -6.05 -16.45 10.38
C PRO A 238 -6.32 -15.66 11.67
N PHE A 239 -5.44 -15.78 12.68
CA PHE A 239 -5.66 -15.22 14.01
C PHE A 239 -4.61 -14.17 14.44
N SER A 240 -3.63 -13.88 13.59
CA SER A 240 -2.61 -12.87 13.90
C SER A 240 -3.04 -11.49 13.43
N TRP A 241 -2.78 -10.48 14.26
CA TRP A 241 -2.83 -9.06 13.89
C TRP A 241 -1.64 -8.67 13.01
N ARG A 242 -0.55 -9.46 13.05
CA ARG A 242 0.67 -9.26 12.28
C ARG A 242 0.74 -10.25 11.13
N CYS A 243 0.48 -9.75 9.93
CA CYS A 243 0.78 -10.40 8.65
C CYS A 243 2.01 -9.76 8.01
N ALA A 244 3.18 -9.94 8.62
CA ALA A 244 4.40 -9.32 8.13
C ALA A 244 4.82 -9.92 6.78
N ASP A 245 5.11 -9.07 5.82
CA ASP A 245 5.69 -9.43 4.54
C ASP A 245 7.22 -9.59 4.61
N ILE A 246 7.83 -8.92 5.60
CA ILE A 246 9.27 -8.93 5.87
C ILE A 246 9.54 -9.08 7.37
N GLU A 247 10.69 -9.67 7.71
CA GLU A 247 11.03 -10.02 9.08
C GLU A 247 11.40 -8.83 9.96
N ASP A 248 11.90 -7.75 9.35
CA ASP A 248 12.36 -6.51 9.97
C ASP A 248 11.37 -5.35 9.74
N PRO A 249 11.28 -4.36 10.65
CA PRO A 249 10.36 -3.24 10.49
C PRO A 249 10.83 -2.29 9.38
N PRO A 250 9.92 -1.59 8.67
CA PRO A 250 8.47 -1.73 8.76
C PRO A 250 8.02 -3.09 8.21
N TRP A 251 7.01 -3.72 8.83
CA TRP A 251 6.73 -5.15 8.59
C TRP A 251 6.09 -5.47 7.24
N TYR A 252 5.74 -4.46 6.44
CA TYR A 252 4.97 -4.62 5.20
C TYR A 252 5.76 -4.06 4.03
N GLU A 253 5.93 -4.91 3.02
CA GLU A 253 6.49 -4.53 1.73
C GLU A 253 5.36 -3.96 0.87
N VAL A 254 4.19 -4.61 0.88
CA VAL A 254 3.08 -4.26 -0.03
C VAL A 254 1.87 -3.79 0.77
N VAL A 255 1.45 -2.56 0.52
CA VAL A 255 0.38 -1.88 1.24
C VAL A 255 -0.79 -1.63 0.30
N TRP A 256 -1.84 -2.44 0.49
CA TRP A 256 -3.17 -2.22 -0.07
C TRP A 256 -4.04 -1.60 1.01
N GLN A 257 -4.29 -0.30 0.96
CA GLN A 257 -4.88 0.47 2.07
C GLN A 257 -6.20 -0.12 2.57
N ALA A 258 -7.01 -0.68 1.66
CA ALA A 258 -8.27 -1.34 2.01
C ALA A 258 -8.12 -2.57 2.93
N HIS A 259 -6.91 -3.09 3.08
CA HIS A 259 -6.58 -4.27 3.89
C HIS A 259 -5.84 -3.91 5.19
N PHE A 260 -5.73 -2.64 5.52
CA PHE A 260 -5.16 -2.16 6.78
C PHE A 260 -6.21 -1.41 7.59
N ASP A 261 -6.07 -1.50 8.91
CA ASP A 261 -6.79 -0.66 9.85
C ASP A 261 -5.84 -0.05 10.90
N GLU A 262 -6.41 0.56 11.93
CA GLU A 262 -5.68 1.24 13.00
C GLU A 262 -4.69 0.34 13.76
N LEU A 263 -4.82 -0.99 13.62
CA LEU A 263 -3.97 -1.99 14.30
C LEU A 263 -3.02 -2.72 13.33
N GLY A 264 -3.16 -2.49 12.02
CA GLY A 264 -2.30 -3.06 10.98
C GLY A 264 -3.06 -3.86 9.93
N ARG A 265 -2.36 -4.80 9.27
CA ARG A 265 -2.97 -5.61 8.20
C ARG A 265 -4.06 -6.52 8.76
N ILE A 266 -5.24 -6.47 8.17
CA ILE A 266 -6.38 -7.26 8.59
C ILE A 266 -6.14 -8.73 8.19
N GLY A 267 -5.96 -9.61 9.18
CA GLY A 267 -5.85 -11.05 8.96
C GLY A 267 -7.10 -11.64 8.31
N SER A 268 -6.96 -12.80 7.67
CA SER A 268 -8.02 -13.36 6.81
C SER A 268 -9.34 -13.67 7.55
N LEU A 269 -9.28 -14.17 8.79
CA LEU A 269 -10.48 -14.45 9.59
C LEU A 269 -11.12 -13.17 10.15
N ARG A 270 -10.30 -12.23 10.62
CA ARG A 270 -10.75 -10.92 11.10
C ARG A 270 -11.43 -10.14 9.97
N TRP A 271 -10.83 -10.11 8.79
CA TRP A 271 -11.41 -9.44 7.63
C TRP A 271 -12.75 -10.06 7.24
N ARG A 272 -12.84 -11.40 7.25
CA ARG A 272 -14.11 -12.10 7.05
C ARG A 272 -15.15 -11.73 8.10
N PHE A 273 -14.76 -11.64 9.38
CA PHE A 273 -15.67 -11.27 10.46
C PHE A 273 -16.15 -9.82 10.36
N LEU A 274 -15.24 -8.88 10.05
CA LEU A 274 -15.58 -7.47 9.83
C LEU A 274 -16.51 -7.31 8.62
N ARG A 275 -16.19 -7.94 7.48
CA ARG A 275 -17.09 -7.95 6.31
C ARG A 275 -18.43 -8.59 6.63
N PHE A 276 -18.44 -9.72 7.32
CA PHE A 276 -19.67 -10.39 7.73
C PHE A 276 -20.50 -9.48 8.62
N GLY A 277 -19.89 -8.84 9.62
CA GLY A 277 -20.55 -7.86 10.49
C GLY A 277 -21.14 -6.68 9.72
N SER A 278 -20.39 -6.09 8.78
CA SER A 278 -20.90 -5.01 7.92
C SER A 278 -22.06 -5.47 7.03
N CYS A 279 -21.97 -6.68 6.44
CA CYS A 279 -23.05 -7.25 5.64
C CYS A 279 -24.30 -7.54 6.48
N VAL A 280 -24.13 -8.11 7.68
CA VAL A 280 -25.24 -8.35 8.61
C VAL A 280 -25.87 -7.03 9.04
N ASN A 281 -25.09 -6.02 9.39
CA ASN A 281 -25.62 -4.71 9.78
C ASN A 281 -26.42 -4.06 8.64
N HIS A 282 -25.90 -4.13 7.40
CA HIS A 282 -26.62 -3.67 6.23
C HIS A 282 -27.93 -4.43 6.03
N PHE A 283 -27.91 -5.76 6.14
CA PHE A 283 -29.11 -6.58 6.01
C PHE A 283 -30.13 -6.33 7.12
N VAL A 284 -29.67 -6.15 8.37
CA VAL A 284 -30.49 -5.76 9.52
C VAL A 284 -31.17 -4.41 9.28
N SER A 285 -30.45 -3.44 8.71
CA SER A 285 -31.01 -2.13 8.38
C SER A 285 -32.04 -2.16 7.24
N LEU A 286 -31.93 -3.13 6.32
CA LEU A 286 -32.82 -3.27 5.17
C LEU A 286 -34.12 -3.99 5.52
N VAL A 287 -34.06 -4.92 6.47
CA VAL A 287 -35.18 -5.78 6.86
C VAL A 287 -35.99 -5.09 7.96
N PRO A 288 -37.31 -4.87 7.76
CA PRO A 288 -38.16 -4.25 8.77
C PRO A 288 -38.11 -5.01 10.09
N TYR A 289 -38.07 -4.28 11.21
CA TYR A 289 -38.10 -4.83 12.56
C TYR A 289 -39.11 -5.99 12.80
N PRO A 290 -40.36 -5.96 12.29
CA PRO A 290 -41.28 -7.08 12.50
C PRO A 290 -40.81 -8.42 11.90
N VAL A 291 -40.04 -8.41 10.81
CA VAL A 291 -39.49 -9.64 10.23
C VAL A 291 -38.42 -10.23 11.15
N TRP A 292 -37.59 -9.40 11.79
CA TRP A 292 -36.62 -9.86 12.80
C TRP A 292 -37.30 -10.47 14.01
N ILE A 293 -38.44 -9.94 14.46
CA ILE A 293 -39.24 -10.54 15.53
C ILE A 293 -39.69 -11.95 15.13
N LEU A 294 -40.21 -12.13 13.91
CA LEU A 294 -40.65 -13.45 13.43
C LEU A 294 -39.50 -14.46 13.36
N VAL A 295 -38.32 -14.03 12.87
CA VAL A 295 -37.11 -14.86 12.87
C VAL A 295 -36.71 -15.24 14.29
N ALA A 296 -36.69 -14.28 15.22
CA ALA A 296 -36.35 -14.54 16.62
C ALA A 296 -37.34 -15.51 17.28
N VAL A 297 -38.65 -15.33 17.07
CA VAL A 297 -39.70 -16.24 17.56
C VAL A 297 -39.50 -17.64 16.98
N GLY A 298 -39.21 -17.76 15.68
CA GLY A 298 -38.95 -19.05 15.03
C GLY A 298 -37.72 -19.76 15.60
N ILE A 299 -36.64 -19.03 15.87
CA ILE A 299 -35.43 -19.57 16.51
C ILE A 299 -35.73 -20.04 17.93
N VAL A 300 -36.41 -19.21 18.74
CA VAL A 300 -36.80 -19.55 20.11
C VAL A 300 -37.69 -20.79 20.11
N TRP A 301 -38.73 -20.83 19.27
CA TRP A 301 -39.62 -21.99 19.13
C TRP A 301 -38.82 -23.26 18.81
N ARG A 302 -37.89 -23.19 17.85
CA ARG A 302 -37.06 -24.35 17.47
C ARG A 302 -36.17 -24.81 18.63
N LEU A 303 -35.55 -23.89 19.36
CA LEU A 303 -34.71 -24.23 20.51
C LEU A 303 -35.51 -24.83 21.67
N PHE A 304 -36.73 -24.35 21.91
CA PHE A 304 -37.64 -24.94 22.91
C PHE A 304 -38.14 -26.33 22.49
N GLY A 305 -38.49 -26.52 21.21
CA GLY A 305 -38.90 -27.82 20.69
C GLY A 305 -37.79 -28.87 20.76
N LEU A 306 -36.52 -28.49 20.50
CA LEU A 306 -35.38 -29.39 20.63
C LEU A 306 -35.15 -29.83 22.09
N ARG A 307 -35.36 -28.95 23.07
CA ARG A 307 -35.27 -29.32 24.49
C ARG A 307 -36.36 -30.31 24.94
N GLN A 308 -37.57 -30.18 24.42
CA GLN A 308 -38.65 -31.13 24.77
C GLN A 308 -38.36 -32.52 24.20
N ALA A 309 -37.86 -32.60 22.97
CA ALA A 309 -37.48 -33.87 22.38
C ALA A 309 -36.36 -34.58 23.17
N GLU A 310 -35.40 -33.84 23.73
CA GLU A 310 -34.31 -34.41 24.54
C GLU A 310 -34.82 -35.00 25.86
N VAL A 311 -35.81 -34.36 26.50
CA VAL A 311 -36.46 -34.88 27.73
C VAL A 311 -37.25 -36.16 27.45
N ASP A 312 -37.89 -36.26 26.28
CA ASP A 312 -38.68 -37.45 25.91
C ASP A 312 -37.80 -38.64 25.45
N THR A 313 -36.48 -38.43 25.27
CA THR A 313 -35.54 -39.49 24.87
C THR A 313 -34.74 -40.08 26.03
N GLU A 314 -34.98 -39.64 27.28
CA GLU A 314 -34.35 -40.24 28.45
C GLU A 314 -34.90 -41.68 28.63
N PRO A 315 -34.06 -42.72 28.45
CA PRO A 315 -34.52 -44.10 28.48
C PRO A 315 -34.97 -44.44 29.89
N ASP A 316 -36.25 -44.81 30.01
CA ASP A 316 -36.87 -45.30 31.23
C ASP A 316 -36.00 -46.40 31.86
N PRO A 317 -35.33 -46.14 33.01
CA PRO A 317 -34.35 -47.06 33.59
C PRO A 317 -34.99 -48.36 34.11
N GLU A 318 -36.31 -48.50 34.06
CA GLU A 318 -37.04 -49.65 34.60
C GLU A 318 -37.52 -50.67 33.56
N LYS A 319 -37.12 -50.61 32.29
CA LYS A 319 -37.41 -51.73 31.36
C LYS A 319 -36.35 -52.85 31.49
N PRO A 320 -36.67 -54.01 32.10
CA PRO A 320 -35.76 -55.14 32.12
C PRO A 320 -35.55 -55.66 30.69
N LEU A 321 -34.28 -55.84 30.33
CA LEU A 321 -33.86 -56.53 29.12
C LEU A 321 -34.32 -57.99 29.20
N LEU A 322 -35.32 -58.31 28.38
CA LEU A 322 -35.72 -59.66 28.02
C LEU A 322 -34.93 -60.13 26.80
#